data_AF-A0A835UHD9-F1
#
_entry.id   AF-A0A835UHD9-F1
#
_cell.length_a   1.000
_cell.length_b   1.000
_cell.length_c   1.000
_cell.angle_alpha   90.00
_cell.angle_beta   90.00
_cell.angle_gamma   90.00
#
_symmetry.space_group_name_H-M   'P 1'
#
loop_
_entity.id
_entity.type
_entity.pdbx_description
1 polymer ?
#
loop_
_entity_poly.entity_id
_entity_poly.type
_entity_poly.pdbx_seq_one_letter_code
_entity_poly.pdbx_strand_id
1 'polypeptide(L)'
;MHRNAIFLCERLCAEFPSETNLQLMATCYLRNNQPYCAYHVLKGKQMPLSRYLLAVSCFQMNLLREAEAALCPANEPNAEVPIGAAGHYLLGLIFRYTQAEGLLLSNTLCRPWP
;
A
#
# COMPACT_ATOMS: atom_id res chain seq x y z
N MET A 1 3.48 19.38 -11.08
CA MET A 1 4.96 19.42 -11.06
C MET A 1 5.52 18.18 -10.33
N HIS A 2 5.36 16.97 -10.88
CA HIS A 2 5.82 15.73 -10.23
C HIS A 2 6.96 15.04 -10.99
N ARG A 3 7.01 15.24 -12.32
CA ARG A 3 8.05 14.66 -13.18
C ARG A 3 9.47 15.08 -12.81
N ASN A 4 9.68 16.35 -12.45
CA ASN A 4 10.98 16.85 -11.99
C ASN A 4 11.37 16.24 -10.64
N ALA A 5 10.40 16.04 -9.74
CA ALA A 5 10.65 15.45 -8.42
C ALA A 5 11.02 13.97 -8.54
N ILE A 6 10.34 13.21 -9.41
CA ILE A 6 10.67 11.81 -9.69
C ILE A 6 12.09 11.71 -10.24
N PHE A 7 12.42 12.51 -11.26
CA PHE A 7 13.76 12.49 -11.86
C PHE A 7 14.87 12.78 -10.84
N LEU A 8 14.66 13.76 -9.95
CA LEU A 8 15.61 14.07 -8.87
C LEU A 8 15.71 12.92 -7.85
N CYS A 9 14.58 12.31 -7.47
CA CYS A 9 14.57 11.18 -6.54
C CYS A 9 15.24 9.93 -7.13
N GLU A 10 15.06 9.65 -8.42
CA GLU A 10 15.73 8.55 -9.11
C GLU A 10 17.24 8.71 -9.09
N ARG A 11 17.73 9.92 -9.41
CA ARG A 11 19.16 10.24 -9.34
C ARG A 11 19.69 10.12 -7.91
N LEU A 12 18.95 10.62 -6.93
CA LEU A 12 19.30 10.52 -5.52
C LEU A 12 19.41 9.06 -5.07
N CYS A 13 18.48 8.20 -5.49
CA CYS A 13 18.51 6.77 -5.16
C CYS A 13 19.62 6.01 -5.88
N ALA A 14 19.98 6.43 -7.11
CA ALA A 14 21.10 5.87 -7.85
C ALA A 14 22.46 6.19 -7.21
N GLU A 15 22.59 7.37 -6.62
CA GLU A 15 23.82 7.80 -5.94
C GLU A 15 23.87 7.31 -4.48
N PHE A 16 22.74 7.35 -3.78
CA PHE A 16 22.61 6.96 -2.37
C PHE A 16 21.39 6.03 -2.17
N PRO A 17 21.56 4.72 -2.35
CA PRO A 17 20.49 3.74 -2.15
C PRO A 17 20.22 3.55 -0.65
N SER A 18 19.40 4.42 -0.06
CA SER A 18 18.93 4.32 1.32
C SER A 18 17.42 4.09 1.37
N GLU A 19 16.94 3.43 2.43
CA GLU A 19 15.50 3.15 2.56
C GLU A 19 14.66 4.42 2.71
N THR A 20 15.19 5.45 3.37
CA THR A 20 14.55 6.77 3.50
C THR A 20 14.40 7.46 2.14
N ASN A 21 15.41 7.38 1.26
CA ASN A 21 15.33 7.94 -0.08
C ASN A 21 14.29 7.21 -0.95
N LEU A 22 14.21 5.87 -0.79
CA LEU A 22 13.19 5.07 -1.48
C LEU A 22 11.77 5.43 -1.01
N GLN A 23 11.56 5.71 0.28
CA GLN A 23 10.28 6.20 0.80
C GLN A 23 9.88 7.56 0.20
N LEU A 24 10.84 8.48 0.06
CA LEU A 24 10.62 9.76 -0.60
C LEU A 24 10.22 9.54 -2.07
N MET A 25 10.97 8.69 -2.78
CA MET A 25 10.68 8.36 -4.18
C MET A 25 9.29 7.73 -4.36
N ALA A 26 8.91 6.78 -3.48
CA ALA A 26 7.59 6.16 -3.50
C ALA A 26 6.46 7.18 -3.24
N THR A 27 6.69 8.15 -2.36
CA THR A 27 5.73 9.25 -2.13
C THR A 27 5.56 10.12 -3.39
N CYS A 28 6.65 10.40 -4.11
CA CYS A 28 6.59 11.12 -5.38
C CYS A 28 5.81 10.32 -6.45
N TYR A 29 5.99 9.00 -6.51
CA TYR A 29 5.23 8.13 -7.40
C TYR A 29 3.73 8.10 -7.07
N LEU A 30 3.37 8.01 -5.79
CA LEU A 30 1.98 8.04 -5.36
C LEU A 30 1.30 9.37 -5.70
N ARG A 31 2.01 10.50 -5.51
CA ARG A 31 1.49 11.83 -5.90
C ARG A 31 1.33 11.98 -7.40
N ASN A 32 2.07 11.21 -8.20
CA ASN A 32 1.97 11.21 -9.65
C ASN A 32 0.96 10.17 -10.18
N ASN A 33 0.11 9.59 -9.33
CA ASN A 33 -0.82 8.51 -9.67
C ASN A 33 -0.13 7.29 -10.31
N GLN A 34 1.09 6.96 -9.86
CA GLN A 34 1.83 5.76 -10.29
C GLN A 34 2.04 4.79 -9.11
N PRO A 35 0.97 4.24 -8.52
CA PRO A 35 1.08 3.36 -7.35
C PRO A 35 1.84 2.06 -7.67
N TYR A 36 1.79 1.58 -8.91
CA TYR A 36 2.53 0.39 -9.36
C TYR A 36 4.04 0.55 -9.22
N CYS A 37 4.58 1.72 -9.56
CA CYS A 37 6.01 2.00 -9.42
C CYS A 37 6.41 2.06 -7.94
N ALA A 38 5.60 2.73 -7.11
CA ALA A 38 5.81 2.79 -5.67
C ALA A 38 5.81 1.38 -5.03
N TYR A 39 4.88 0.52 -5.45
CA TYR A 39 4.78 -0.85 -5.00
C TYR A 39 6.08 -1.64 -5.25
N HIS A 40 6.62 -1.61 -6.47
CA HIS A 40 7.84 -2.35 -6.81
C HIS A 40 9.08 -1.84 -6.07
N VAL A 41 9.17 -0.53 -5.85
CA VAL A 41 10.28 0.09 -5.12
C VAL A 41 10.26 -0.28 -3.63
N LEU A 42 9.07 -0.39 -3.05
CA LEU A 42 8.87 -0.67 -1.62
C LEU A 42 8.73 -2.16 -1.30
N LYS A 43 8.59 -3.02 -2.31
CA LYS A 43 8.45 -4.47 -2.11
C LYS A 43 9.68 -5.05 -1.40
N GLY A 44 9.45 -5.74 -0.28
CA GLY A 44 10.51 -6.34 0.53
C GLY A 44 11.20 -5.41 1.53
N LYS A 45 10.69 -4.18 1.72
CA LYS A 45 11.18 -3.22 2.72
C LYS A 45 10.50 -3.41 4.07
N GLN A 46 11.26 -3.30 5.16
CA GLN A 46 10.79 -3.62 6.51
C GLN A 46 10.49 -2.38 7.36
N MET A 47 10.93 -1.19 6.96
CA MET A 47 10.66 0.01 7.75
C MET A 47 9.15 0.28 7.87
N PRO A 48 8.69 0.78 9.03
CA PRO A 48 7.28 1.07 9.27
C PRO A 48 6.66 1.96 8.19
N LEU A 49 7.33 3.07 7.83
CA LEU A 49 6.84 3.99 6.80
C LEU A 49 6.79 3.35 5.40
N SER A 50 7.78 2.53 5.05
CA SER A 50 7.80 1.78 3.78
C SER A 50 6.59 0.84 3.68
N ARG A 51 6.28 0.11 4.76
CA ARG A 51 5.12 -0.80 4.83
C ARG A 51 3.80 -0.06 4.69
N TYR A 52 3.66 1.10 5.35
CA TYR A 52 2.47 1.94 5.21
C TYR A 52 2.30 2.46 3.77
N LEU A 53 3.35 3.00 3.15
CA LEU A 53 3.28 3.49 1.77
C LEU A 53 3.01 2.36 0.77
N LEU A 54 3.53 1.15 1.03
CA LEU A 54 3.21 -0.05 0.25
C LEU A 54 1.72 -0.37 0.34
N ALA A 55 1.15 -0.38 1.55
CA ALA A 55 -0.28 -0.61 1.76
C ALA A 55 -1.16 0.43 1.06
N VAL A 56 -0.77 1.71 1.11
CA VAL A 56 -1.46 2.79 0.37
C VAL A 56 -1.40 2.55 -1.14
N SER A 57 -0.25 2.12 -1.66
CA SER A 57 -0.07 1.80 -3.08
C SER A 57 -0.99 0.63 -3.50
N CYS A 58 -1.02 -0.44 -2.70
CA CYS A 58 -1.90 -1.59 -2.91
C CYS A 58 -3.38 -1.19 -2.86
N PHE A 59 -3.77 -0.33 -1.91
CA PHE A 59 -5.13 0.18 -1.80
C PHE A 59 -5.55 0.96 -3.06
N GLN A 60 -4.68 1.81 -3.61
CA GLN A 60 -4.95 2.52 -4.87
C GLN A 60 -5.07 1.58 -6.08
N MET A 61 -4.40 0.42 -6.04
CA MET A 61 -4.44 -0.59 -7.09
C MET A 61 -5.55 -1.64 -6.89
N ASN A 62 -6.40 -1.48 -5.87
CA ASN A 62 -7.41 -2.46 -5.46
C ASN A 62 -6.86 -3.85 -5.08
N LEU A 63 -5.59 -3.91 -4.67
CA LEU A 63 -4.93 -5.13 -4.17
C LEU A 63 -5.14 -5.26 -2.65
N LEU A 64 -6.41 -5.39 -2.23
CA LEU A 64 -6.81 -5.30 -0.82
C LEU A 64 -6.14 -6.36 0.07
N ARG A 65 -6.03 -7.61 -0.41
CA ARG A 65 -5.38 -8.72 0.33
C ARG A 65 -3.90 -8.44 0.60
N GLU A 66 -3.22 -7.83 -0.36
CA GLU A 66 -1.80 -7.50 -0.23
C GLU A 66 -1.60 -6.25 0.64
N ALA A 67 -2.53 -5.29 0.57
CA ALA A 67 -2.54 -4.13 1.46
C ALA A 67 -2.70 -4.54 2.93
N GLU A 68 -3.58 -5.50 3.21
CA GLU A 68 -3.76 -6.08 4.54
C GLU A 68 -2.48 -6.78 5.03
N ALA A 69 -1.89 -7.64 4.20
CA ALA A 69 -0.65 -8.35 4.54
C ALA A 69 0.54 -7.40 4.76
N ALA A 70 0.57 -6.25 4.07
CA ALA A 70 1.61 -5.23 4.26
C ALA A 70 1.49 -4.49 5.60
N LEU A 71 0.26 -4.28 6.10
CA LEU A 71 0.02 -3.64 7.40
C LEU A 71 0.10 -4.62 8.58
N CYS A 72 -0.45 -5.83 8.40
CA CYS A 72 -0.48 -6.88 9.39
C CYS A 72 0.17 -8.14 8.80
N PRO A 73 1.51 -8.25 8.81
CA PRO A 73 2.15 -9.49 8.42
C PRO A 73 1.79 -10.56 9.45
N ALA A 74 1.21 -11.67 8.99
CA ALA A 74 0.76 -12.81 9.82
C ALA A 74 1.82 -13.38 10.78
N ASN A 75 3.09 -13.00 10.59
CA ASN A 75 4.22 -13.45 11.41
C ASN A 75 4.34 -12.70 12.75
N GLU A 76 3.79 -11.48 12.89
CA GLU A 76 3.83 -10.72 14.14
C GLU A 76 2.53 -9.91 14.37
N PRO A 77 1.48 -10.53 14.96
CA PRO A 77 0.22 -9.84 15.28
C PRO A 77 0.37 -8.72 16.34
N ASN A 78 1.55 -8.62 16.97
CA ASN A 78 1.91 -7.61 17.95
C ASN A 78 2.81 -6.51 17.38
N ALA A 79 3.13 -6.56 16.07
CA ALA A 79 3.85 -5.49 15.42
C ALA A 79 2.96 -4.24 15.40
N GLU A 80 3.41 -3.20 16.11
CA GLU A 80 2.71 -1.91 16.13
C GLU A 80 2.41 -1.47 14.70
N VAL A 81 1.13 -1.20 14.42
CA VAL A 81 0.71 -0.77 13.10
C VAL A 81 1.52 0.48 12.72
N PRO A 82 2.21 0.46 11.59
CA PRO A 82 3.08 1.56 11.21
C PRO A 82 2.30 2.88 11.16
N ILE A 83 2.87 3.93 11.77
CA ILE A 83 2.28 5.29 11.85
C ILE A 83 1.05 5.38 12.79
N GLY A 84 0.81 4.36 13.63
CA GLY A 84 -0.21 4.40 14.68
C GLY A 84 -1.63 4.57 14.13
N ALA A 85 -2.28 5.70 14.45
CA ALA A 85 -3.68 5.96 14.08
C ALA A 85 -3.93 5.95 12.56
N ALA A 86 -2.99 6.45 11.76
CA ALA A 86 -3.13 6.51 10.30
C ALA A 86 -3.15 5.10 9.67
N GLY A 87 -2.35 4.18 10.20
CA GLY A 87 -2.35 2.80 9.74
C GLY A 87 -3.60 2.04 10.17
N HIS A 88 -4.10 2.25 11.39
CA HIS A 88 -5.37 1.65 11.84
C HIS A 88 -6.57 2.16 11.02
N TYR A 89 -6.59 3.45 10.68
CA TYR A 89 -7.60 4.01 9.80
C TYR A 89 -7.58 3.36 8.41
N LEU A 90 -6.40 3.22 7.81
CA LEU A 90 -6.25 2.56 6.50
C LEU A 90 -6.68 1.08 6.57
N LEU A 91 -6.33 0.38 7.65
CA LEU A 91 -6.74 -1.01 7.87
C LEU A 91 -8.27 -1.14 7.97
N GLY A 92 -8.92 -0.25 8.72
CA GLY A 92 -10.39 -0.20 8.80
C GLY A 92 -11.06 0.07 7.46
N LEU A 93 -10.45 0.92 6.62
CA LEU A 93 -10.92 1.12 5.25
C LEU A 93 -10.77 -0.17 4.42
N ILE A 94 -9.59 -0.80 4.43
CA ILE A 94 -9.33 -2.05 3.69
C ILE A 94 -10.33 -3.13 4.08
N PHE A 95 -10.53 -3.39 5.38
CA PHE A 95 -11.50 -4.41 5.84
C PHE A 95 -12.92 -4.11 5.37
N ARG A 96 -13.36 -2.85 5.42
CA ARG A 96 -14.69 -2.47 4.95
C ARG A 96 -14.86 -2.74 3.45
N TYR A 97 -13.84 -2.45 2.64
CA TYR A 97 -13.87 -2.73 1.20
C TYR A 97 -13.81 -4.24 0.92
N THR A 98 -12.95 -4.99 1.60
CA THR A 98 -12.86 -6.45 1.45
C THR A 98 -14.18 -7.14 1.84
N GLN A 99 -14.84 -6.70 2.91
CA GLN A 99 -16.14 -7.23 3.32
C GLN A 99 -17.26 -6.88 2.34
N ALA A 100 -17.24 -5.67 1.76
CA ALA A 100 -18.17 -5.26 0.71
C ALA A 100 -18.00 -6.11 -0.56
N GLU A 101 -16.77 -6.42 -0.97
CA GLU A 101 -16.49 -7.35 -2.08
C GLU A 101 -16.99 -8.76 -1.78
N GLY A 102 -16.80 -9.26 -0.55
CA GLY A 102 -17.33 -10.57 -0.12
C GLY A 102 -18.86 -10.64 -0.12
N LEU A 103 -19.53 -9.57 0.29
CA LEU A 103 -21.00 -9.46 0.26
C LEU A 103 -21.57 -9.33 -1.16
N LEU A 104 -20.83 -8.69 -2.08
CA LEU A 104 -21.21 -8.66 -3.50
C LEU A 104 -21.09 -10.04 -4.14
N LEU A 105 -20.04 -10.81 -3.80
CA LEU A 105 -19.87 -12.18 -4.29
C LEU A 105 -20.96 -13.12 -3.74
N SER A 106 -21.36 -12.98 -2.47
CA SER A 106 -22.47 -13.77 -1.90
C SER A 106 -23.84 -13.41 -2.51
N ASN A 107 -24.08 -12.13 -2.82
CA ASN A 107 -25.31 -11.70 -3.50
C ASN A 107 -25.36 -12.11 -4.99
N THR A 108 -24.22 -12.37 -5.64
CA THR A 108 -24.21 -12.94 -7.00
C THR A 108 -24.42 -14.47 -7.04
N LEU A 109 -24.21 -15.17 -5.92
CA LEU A 109 -24.42 -16.62 -5.80
C LEU A 109 -25.85 -16.99 -5.32
N CYS A 110 -26.63 -16.03 -4.81
CA CYS A 110 -28.05 -16.19 -4.51
C CYS A 110 -28.93 -15.52 -5.58
N ARG A 111 -28.84 -15.97 -6.85
CA ARG A 111 -29.96 -15.79 -7.78
C ARG A 111 -30.86 -17.03 -7.67
N PRO A 112 -32.19 -16.86 -7.48
CA PRO A 112 -33.11 -17.97 -7.28
C PRO A 112 -33.19 -18.80 -8.56
N TRP A 113 -33.06 -20.12 -8.41
CA TRP A 113 -33.38 -21.08 -9.46
C TRP A 113 -34.86 -20.92 -9.85
N PRO A 114 -35.20 -20.90 -11.16
CA PRO A 114 -36.59 -20.97 -11.61
C PRO A 114 -37.23 -22.32 -11.32
#